data_AF-A0A0L6U9S6-F1
#
_entry.id   AF-A0A0L6U9S6-F1
#
_cell.length_a   1.000
_cell.length_b   1.000
_cell.length_c   1.000
_cell.angle_alpha   90.00
_cell.angle_beta   90.00
_cell.angle_gamma   90.00
#
_symmetry.space_group_name_H-M   'P 1'
#
loop_
_entity.id
_entity.type
_entity.pdbx_description
1 polymer ?
#
loop_
_entity_poly.entity_id
_entity_poly.type
_entity_poly.pdbx_seq_one_letter_code
_entity_poly.pdbx_strand_id
1 'polypeptide(L)'
;MLKSCDPAPENTAQSTRVLRDRSTLKPPVQFGFHHYYEPNTFESAIRCADEKFWKEAIEKEVLSIENHKVWFNVQGAFLHAPLTEDVYIKTPKGVNRNAPYLKLKKALYGLKQSPKNWYKTLASWLESVGFHESNCDPYLYLGDDGVSCLFFHVDDLVLA
;
A
#
# COMPACT_ATOMS: atom_id res chain seq x y z
N MET A 1 -52.35 -16.41 -6.08
CA MET A 1 -51.21 -16.99 -6.84
C MET A 1 -50.05 -16.02 -6.74
N LEU A 2 -49.04 -16.38 -5.94
CA LEU A 2 -47.81 -15.61 -5.74
C LEU A 2 -46.97 -15.71 -7.02
N LYS A 3 -46.72 -14.59 -7.71
CA LYS A 3 -45.71 -14.54 -8.78
C LYS A 3 -44.37 -14.24 -8.12
N SER A 4 -43.40 -15.11 -8.38
CA SER A 4 -42.01 -14.98 -7.95
C SER A 4 -41.40 -13.70 -8.52
N CYS A 5 -40.73 -12.92 -7.67
CA CYS A 5 -39.80 -11.91 -8.13
C CYS A 5 -38.52 -12.61 -8.57
N ASP A 6 -38.20 -12.52 -9.85
CA ASP A 6 -36.88 -12.89 -10.37
C ASP A 6 -35.82 -11.92 -9.83
N PRO A 7 -34.61 -12.39 -9.46
CA PRO A 7 -33.56 -11.51 -8.96
C PRO A 7 -33.01 -10.62 -10.07
N ALA A 8 -32.76 -9.35 -9.74
CA ALA A 8 -32.17 -8.36 -10.62
C ALA A 8 -30.75 -8.79 -11.07
N PRO A 9 -30.33 -8.47 -12.31
CA PRO A 9 -29.01 -8.84 -12.79
C PRO A 9 -27.91 -8.11 -12.00
N GLU A 10 -26.97 -8.89 -11.45
CA GLU A 10 -25.70 -8.41 -10.88
C GLU A 10 -24.91 -7.66 -11.95
N ASN A 11 -24.87 -6.33 -11.84
CA ASN A 11 -24.03 -5.50 -12.67
C ASN A 11 -22.63 -5.44 -12.06
N THR A 12 -21.83 -6.49 -12.26
CA THR A 12 -20.38 -6.43 -12.01
C THR A 12 -19.71 -5.59 -13.09
N ALA A 13 -19.87 -4.27 -12.99
CA ALA A 13 -19.05 -3.33 -13.73
C ALA A 13 -17.63 -3.40 -13.16
N GLN A 14 -16.80 -4.28 -13.72
CA GLN A 14 -15.36 -4.25 -13.48
C GLN A 14 -14.83 -2.91 -13.95
N SER A 15 -14.52 -2.02 -13.01
CA SER A 15 -13.83 -0.76 -13.26
C SER A 15 -12.44 -1.08 -13.81
N THR A 16 -12.29 -1.04 -15.14
CA THR A 16 -11.00 -1.22 -15.79
C THR A 16 -10.19 0.07 -15.59
N ARG A 17 -9.26 0.05 -14.64
CA ARG A 17 -8.35 1.16 -14.40
C ARG A 17 -7.37 1.30 -15.58
N VAL A 18 -7.26 2.51 -16.13
CA VAL A 18 -6.30 2.84 -17.18
C VAL A 18 -5.03 3.38 -16.50
N LEU A 19 -3.90 2.67 -16.68
CA LEU A 19 -2.60 3.14 -16.19
C LEU A 19 -2.19 4.41 -16.94
N ARG A 20 -1.79 5.45 -16.21
CA ARG A 20 -1.28 6.69 -16.81
C ARG A 20 0.19 6.52 -17.15
N ASP A 21 0.59 6.92 -18.36
CA ASP A 21 1.99 6.95 -18.75
C ASP A 21 2.72 8.08 -18.02
N ARG A 22 3.53 7.71 -17.02
CA ARG A 22 4.29 8.66 -16.20
C ARG A 22 5.34 9.45 -17.00
N SER A 23 5.75 8.99 -18.18
CA SER A 23 6.71 9.71 -19.04
C SER A 23 6.12 10.95 -19.73
N THR A 24 4.78 11.04 -19.76
CA THR A 24 4.07 12.14 -20.44
C THR A 24 3.60 13.24 -19.49
N LEU A 25 3.80 13.07 -18.18
CA LEU A 25 3.36 14.02 -17.17
C LEU A 25 4.31 15.23 -17.12
N LYS A 26 3.82 16.38 -17.58
CA LYS A 26 4.49 17.66 -17.35
C LYS A 26 4.16 18.16 -15.94
N PRO A 27 5.17 18.52 -15.13
CA PRO A 27 4.91 19.10 -13.82
C PRO A 27 4.11 20.41 -13.96
N PRO A 28 3.21 20.72 -13.01
CA PRO A 28 2.41 21.94 -13.05
C PRO A 28 3.30 23.19 -13.04
N VAL A 29 2.92 24.18 -13.85
CA VAL A 29 3.72 25.40 -14.16
C VAL A 29 3.85 26.37 -12.96
N GLN A 30 3.46 25.96 -11.75
CA GLN A 30 3.40 26.86 -10.58
C GLN A 30 4.78 27.32 -10.06
N PHE A 31 5.87 26.63 -10.38
CA PHE A 31 7.24 27.02 -9.96
C PHE A 31 8.01 27.81 -11.02
N GLY A 32 7.31 28.62 -11.82
CA GLY A 32 7.93 29.45 -12.85
C GLY A 32 8.56 30.73 -12.32
N PHE A 33 9.55 30.67 -11.42
CA PHE A 33 10.45 31.81 -11.16
C PHE A 33 11.87 31.34 -10.75
N HIS A 34 12.85 31.82 -11.52
CA HIS A 34 14.31 31.82 -11.31
C HIS A 34 15.13 30.57 -11.66
N HIS A 35 16.32 30.86 -12.17
CA HIS A 35 17.37 29.96 -12.65
C HIS A 35 17.92 29.05 -11.54
N TYR A 36 17.12 28.10 -11.05
CA TYR A 36 17.58 27.08 -10.13
C TYR A 36 17.94 25.82 -10.91
N TYR A 37 19.15 25.32 -10.69
CA TYR A 37 19.53 23.97 -11.08
C TYR A 37 18.78 23.02 -10.16
N GLU A 38 17.69 22.41 -10.65
CA GLU A 38 16.98 21.38 -9.92
C GLU A 38 17.62 20.01 -10.24
N PRO A 39 18.32 19.39 -9.27
CA PRO A 39 18.95 18.10 -9.47
C PRO A 39 17.90 17.01 -9.71
N ASN A 40 18.06 16.26 -10.79
CA ASN A 40 17.13 15.19 -11.17
C ASN A 40 17.49 13.81 -10.56
N THR A 41 18.61 13.73 -9.85
CA THR A 41 19.04 12.53 -9.12
C THR A 41 19.55 12.91 -7.73
N PHE A 42 19.47 11.97 -6.79
CA PHE A 42 20.06 12.14 -5.46
C PHE A 42 21.55 12.49 -5.54
N GLU A 43 22.31 11.80 -6.40
CA GLU A 43 23.74 12.07 -6.58
C GLU A 43 24.00 13.51 -7.07
N SER A 44 23.19 14.02 -8.00
CA SER A 44 23.29 15.42 -8.42
C SER A 44 22.90 16.40 -7.32
N ALA A 45 21.93 16.05 -6.47
CA ALA A 45 21.49 16.89 -5.36
C ALA A 45 22.54 17.02 -4.26
N ILE A 46 23.22 15.91 -3.94
CA ILE A 46 24.26 15.88 -2.92
C ILE A 46 25.59 16.44 -3.42
N ARG A 47 25.80 16.60 -4.73
CA ARG A 47 27.05 17.16 -5.28
C ARG A 47 26.92 18.62 -5.76
N CYS A 48 25.72 19.20 -5.71
CA CYS A 48 25.52 20.58 -6.14
C CYS A 48 25.92 21.58 -5.04
N ALA A 49 26.07 22.85 -5.41
CA ALA A 49 26.39 23.91 -4.46
C ALA A 49 25.34 24.06 -3.33
N ASP A 50 24.09 23.66 -3.63
CA ASP A 50 22.95 23.73 -2.73
C ASP A 50 22.74 22.46 -1.89
N GLU A 51 23.70 21.52 -1.86
CA GLU A 51 23.64 20.25 -1.10
C GLU A 51 23.14 20.45 0.33
N LYS A 52 23.59 21.52 1.00
CA LYS A 52 23.20 21.83 2.38
C LYS A 52 21.69 22.00 2.50
N PHE A 53 21.06 22.71 1.57
CA PHE A 53 19.62 22.96 1.58
C PHE A 53 18.84 21.67 1.29
N TRP A 54 19.33 20.81 0.39
CA TRP A 54 18.73 19.50 0.15
C TRP A 54 18.76 18.61 1.38
N LYS A 55 19.89 18.57 2.10
CA LYS A 55 20.01 17.82 3.35
C LYS A 55 19.07 18.34 4.42
N GLU A 56 19.04 19.65 4.63
CA GLU A 56 18.16 20.29 5.62
C GLU A 56 16.67 20.04 5.29
N ALA A 57 16.30 20.12 4.01
CA ALA A 57 14.94 19.80 3.57
C ALA A 57 14.60 18.32 3.84
N ILE A 58 15.49 17.38 3.49
CA ILE A 58 15.29 15.95 3.77
C ILE A 58 15.15 15.69 5.27
N GLU A 59 16.05 16.25 6.09
CA GLU A 59 16.00 16.09 7.54
C GLU A 59 14.69 16.65 8.12
N LYS A 60 14.25 17.81 7.65
CA LYS A 60 12.98 18.40 8.05
C LYS A 60 11.79 17.51 7.68
N GLU A 61 11.76 16.95 6.48
CA GLU A 61 10.70 16.02 6.04
C GLU A 61 10.71 14.73 6.87
N VAL A 62 11.88 14.13 7.11
CA VAL A 62 12.02 12.93 7.95
C VAL A 62 11.55 13.19 9.38
N LEU A 63 11.99 14.30 9.98
CA LEU A 63 11.54 14.70 11.32
C LEU A 63 10.03 14.95 11.38
N SER A 64 9.47 15.54 10.32
CA SER A 64 8.03 15.72 10.20
C SER A 64 7.30 14.38 10.21
N ILE A 65 7.78 13.41 9.43
CA ILE A 65 7.21 12.05 9.35
C ILE A 65 7.25 11.35 10.71
N GLU A 66 8.39 11.42 11.39
CA GLU A 66 8.60 10.79 12.70
C GLU A 66 7.73 11.44 13.78
N ASN A 67 7.68 12.78 13.82
CA ASN A 67 6.93 13.52 14.83
C ASN A 67 5.42 13.32 14.70
N HIS A 68 4.90 13.35 13.48
CA HIS A 68 3.47 13.19 13.22
C HIS A 68 3.03 11.73 13.19
N LYS A 69 3.97 10.77 13.24
CA LYS A 69 3.71 9.32 13.22
C LYS A 69 2.82 8.92 12.04
N VAL A 70 3.09 9.51 10.89
CA VAL A 70 2.31 9.29 9.65
C VAL A 70 2.72 8.02 8.92
N TRP A 71 3.91 7.47 9.21
CA TRP A 71 4.38 6.21 8.62
C TRP A 71 4.31 5.07 9.65
N PHE A 72 3.69 3.97 9.23
CA PHE A 72 3.51 2.75 10.01
C PHE A 72 4.05 1.54 9.24
N ASN A 73 4.86 0.73 9.91
CA ASN A 73 5.32 -0.56 9.39
C ASN A 73 4.60 -1.69 10.12
N VAL A 74 3.79 -2.47 9.38
CA VAL A 74 3.00 -3.57 9.93
C VAL A 74 3.90 -4.78 10.14
N GLN A 75 4.22 -5.05 11.41
CA GLN A 75 5.02 -6.21 11.77
C GLN A 75 4.30 -7.52 11.38
N GLY A 76 4.96 -8.28 10.51
CA GLY A 76 4.47 -9.56 10.03
C GLY A 76 3.15 -9.44 9.28
N ALA A 77 3.03 -8.49 8.34
CA ALA A 77 1.78 -8.18 7.65
C ALA A 77 1.03 -9.42 7.14
N PHE A 78 1.74 -10.36 6.51
CA PHE A 78 1.13 -11.59 5.99
C PHE A 78 0.58 -12.51 7.08
N LEU A 79 1.12 -12.46 8.30
CA LEU A 79 0.61 -13.24 9.44
C LEU A 79 -0.76 -12.75 9.92
N HIS A 80 -1.22 -11.58 9.49
CA HIS A 80 -2.58 -11.11 9.78
C HIS A 80 -3.60 -11.62 8.76
N ALA A 81 -3.14 -12.07 7.58
CA ALA A 81 -4.01 -12.56 6.53
C ALA A 81 -4.34 -14.06 6.70
N PRO A 82 -5.62 -14.46 6.66
CA PRO A 82 -5.99 -15.86 6.65
C PRO A 82 -5.59 -16.54 5.31
N LEU A 83 -5.46 -17.87 5.35
CA LEU A 83 -5.35 -18.69 4.15
C LEU A 83 -6.71 -19.31 3.84
N THR A 84 -7.18 -19.12 2.60
CA THR A 84 -8.41 -19.75 2.10
C THR A 84 -8.18 -21.19 1.64
N GLU A 85 -6.93 -21.54 1.34
CA GLU A 85 -6.52 -22.86 0.86
C GLU A 85 -5.69 -23.59 1.92
N ASP A 86 -5.71 -24.91 1.85
CA ASP A 86 -4.98 -25.78 2.75
C ASP A 86 -3.50 -25.88 2.32
N VAL A 87 -2.65 -25.05 2.93
CA VAL A 87 -1.20 -25.10 2.71
C VAL A 87 -0.51 -25.83 3.85
N TYR A 88 0.38 -26.74 3.46
CA TYR A 88 1.22 -27.48 4.39
C TYR A 88 2.70 -27.18 4.14
N ILE A 89 3.45 -27.02 5.22
CA ILE A 89 4.91 -26.91 5.17
C ILE A 89 5.53 -28.13 5.83
N LYS A 90 6.74 -28.49 5.40
CA LYS A 90 7.53 -29.49 6.12
C LYS A 90 7.86 -28.95 7.51
N THR A 91 7.78 -29.80 8.52
CA THR A 91 8.15 -29.40 9.90
C THR A 91 9.59 -28.88 9.92
N PRO A 92 9.82 -27.62 10.35
CA PRO A 92 11.15 -27.04 10.37
C PRO A 92 12.09 -27.82 11.30
N LYS A 93 13.38 -27.82 10.95
CA LYS A 93 14.42 -28.40 11.82
C LYS A 93 14.43 -27.65 13.16
N GLY A 94 14.57 -28.39 14.26
CA GLY A 94 14.58 -27.81 15.61
C GLY A 94 13.21 -27.71 16.29
N VAL A 95 12.11 -28.01 15.59
CA VAL A 95 10.79 -28.11 16.21
C VAL A 95 10.61 -29.52 16.77
N ASN A 96 10.40 -29.64 18.09
CA ASN A 96 10.13 -30.92 18.75
C ASN A 96 8.67 -31.36 18.49
N ARG A 97 8.41 -31.83 17.26
CA ARG A 97 7.09 -32.31 16.85
C ARG A 97 7.24 -33.51 15.91
N ASN A 98 6.56 -34.60 16.23
CA ASN A 98 6.59 -35.85 15.45
C ASN A 98 5.79 -35.81 14.13
N ALA A 99 5.09 -34.71 13.83
CA ALA A 99 4.38 -34.57 12.56
C ALA A 99 5.37 -34.21 11.44
N PRO A 100 5.35 -34.87 10.28
CA PRO A 100 6.25 -34.54 9.15
C PRO A 100 5.87 -33.21 8.46
N TYR A 101 4.60 -32.82 8.55
CA TYR A 101 4.06 -31.60 7.94
C TYR A 101 3.17 -30.83 8.93
N LEU A 102 3.12 -29.50 8.76
CA LEU A 102 2.30 -28.58 9.54
C LEU A 102 1.37 -27.82 8.61
N LYS A 103 0.07 -27.76 8.96
CA LYS A 103 -0.91 -26.93 8.26
C LYS A 103 -0.74 -25.46 8.67
N LEU A 104 -0.63 -24.57 7.71
CA LEU A 104 -0.61 -23.13 7.94
C LEU A 104 -2.04 -22.62 8.16
N LYS A 105 -2.21 -21.77 9.17
CA LYS A 105 -3.48 -21.08 9.46
C LYS A 105 -3.55 -19.66 8.89
N LYS A 106 -2.37 -19.05 8.72
CA LYS A 106 -2.16 -17.66 8.29
C LYS A 106 -1.12 -17.64 7.20
N ALA A 107 -1.15 -16.61 6.37
CA ALA A 107 -0.22 -16.47 5.26
C ALA A 107 1.21 -16.23 5.79
N LEU A 108 2.21 -16.68 5.02
CA LEU A 108 3.62 -16.57 5.37
C LEU A 108 4.41 -15.95 4.22
N TYR A 109 5.54 -15.31 4.53
CA TYR A 109 6.48 -14.87 3.51
C TYR A 109 6.92 -16.06 2.64
N GLY A 110 7.01 -15.83 1.33
CA GLY A 110 7.37 -16.84 0.33
C GLY A 110 6.21 -17.65 -0.25
N LEU A 111 4.99 -17.55 0.29
CA LEU A 111 3.81 -18.11 -0.38
C LEU A 111 3.31 -17.14 -1.48
N LYS A 112 2.94 -17.68 -2.63
CA LYS A 112 2.52 -16.91 -3.81
C LYS A 112 1.24 -16.09 -3.55
N GLN A 113 0.38 -16.58 -2.67
CA GLN A 113 -0.90 -16.00 -2.31
C GLN A 113 -0.83 -14.99 -1.15
N SER A 114 0.28 -14.95 -0.40
CA SER A 114 0.40 -14.09 0.78
C SER A 114 0.16 -12.61 0.49
N PRO A 115 0.76 -12.00 -0.55
CA PRO A 115 0.53 -10.60 -0.85
C PRO A 115 -0.94 -10.31 -1.18
N LYS A 116 -1.59 -11.21 -1.94
CA LYS A 116 -2.99 -11.08 -2.34
C LYS A 116 -3.93 -11.19 -1.14
N ASN A 117 -3.70 -12.17 -0.26
CA ASN A 117 -4.53 -12.36 0.92
C ASN A 117 -4.38 -11.19 1.89
N TRP A 118 -3.16 -10.67 2.04
CA TRP A 118 -2.91 -9.49 2.85
C TRP A 118 -3.58 -8.24 2.29
N TYR A 119 -3.43 -7.96 1.00
CA TYR A 119 -4.13 -6.85 0.33
C TYR A 119 -5.63 -6.90 0.61
N LYS A 120 -6.28 -8.06 0.41
CA LYS A 120 -7.72 -8.21 0.65
C LYS A 120 -8.10 -7.99 2.10
N THR A 121 -7.29 -8.51 3.03
CA THR A 121 -7.54 -8.40 4.48
C THR A 121 -7.46 -6.94 4.90
N LEU A 122 -6.42 -6.22 4.47
CA LEU A 122 -6.22 -4.82 4.79
C LEU A 122 -7.27 -3.93 4.12
N ALA A 123 -7.57 -4.14 2.84
CA ALA A 123 -8.60 -3.41 2.11
C ALA A 123 -9.97 -3.51 2.80
N SER A 124 -10.39 -4.74 3.16
CA SER A 124 -11.66 -4.96 3.86
C SER A 124 -11.69 -4.28 5.23
N TRP A 125 -10.55 -4.25 5.93
CA TRP A 125 -10.43 -3.56 7.21
C TRP A 125 -10.50 -2.04 7.03
N LEU A 126 -9.80 -1.47 6.04
CA LEU A 126 -9.84 -0.05 5.70
C LEU A 126 -11.27 0.41 5.39
N GLU A 127 -12.00 -0.35 4.58
CA GLU A 127 -13.44 -0.13 4.32
C GLU A 127 -14.27 -0.12 5.60
N SER A 128 -13.99 -1.04 6.53
CA SER A 128 -14.72 -1.10 7.79
C SER A 128 -14.47 0.08 8.73
N VAL A 129 -13.38 0.83 8.54
CA VAL A 129 -13.00 2.00 9.35
C VAL A 129 -13.23 3.32 8.63
N GLY A 130 -13.97 3.33 7.52
CA GLY A 130 -14.38 4.55 6.82
C GLY A 130 -13.38 5.07 5.79
N PHE A 131 -12.56 4.17 5.23
CA PHE A 131 -11.71 4.47 4.09
C PHE A 131 -12.22 3.74 2.84
N HIS A 132 -12.14 4.39 1.68
CA HIS A 132 -12.53 3.79 0.41
C HIS A 132 -11.42 3.89 -0.62
N GLU A 133 -11.31 2.88 -1.49
CA GLU A 133 -10.26 2.83 -2.51
C GLU A 133 -10.41 3.99 -3.51
N SER A 134 -9.30 4.64 -3.83
CA SER A 134 -9.25 5.73 -4.80
C SER A 134 -9.41 5.22 -6.23
N ASN A 135 -10.07 6.01 -7.07
CA ASN A 135 -10.12 5.76 -8.52
C ASN A 135 -8.78 6.03 -9.23
N CYS A 136 -7.84 6.70 -8.56
CA CYS A 136 -6.56 7.09 -9.15
C CYS A 136 -5.49 6.00 -9.03
N ASP A 137 -5.44 5.28 -7.90
CA ASP A 137 -4.41 4.28 -7.61
C ASP A 137 -4.96 3.17 -6.70
N PRO A 138 -4.71 1.87 -7.00
CA PRO A 138 -5.17 0.72 -6.19
C PRO A 138 -4.69 0.63 -4.74
N TYR A 139 -3.67 1.40 -4.40
CA TYR A 139 -3.04 1.38 -3.08
C TYR A 139 -3.33 2.66 -2.29
N LEU A 140 -4.12 3.56 -2.87
CA LEU A 140 -4.52 4.82 -2.28
C LEU A 140 -5.96 4.73 -1.79
N TYR A 141 -6.18 5.05 -0.52
CA TYR A 141 -7.48 5.02 0.14
C TYR A 141 -7.79 6.41 0.68
N LEU A 142 -9.03 6.84 0.53
CA LEU A 142 -9.50 8.16 0.98
C LEU A 142 -10.44 7.96 2.16
N GLY A 143 -10.25 8.75 3.21
CA GLY A 143 -11.14 8.77 4.36
C GLY A 143 -12.45 9.48 4.05
N ASP A 144 -13.51 9.07 4.73
CA ASP A 144 -14.84 9.71 4.62
C ASP A 144 -14.87 11.14 5.16
N ASP A 145 -13.83 11.57 5.89
CA ASP A 145 -13.63 12.95 6.34
C ASP A 145 -13.23 13.91 5.21
N GLY A 146 -12.89 13.39 4.03
CA GLY A 146 -12.49 14.15 2.85
C GLY A 146 -11.09 14.77 2.93
N VAL A 147 -10.32 14.46 3.98
CA VAL A 147 -8.97 15.02 4.21
C VAL A 147 -7.95 13.90 4.36
N SER A 148 -8.31 12.84 5.08
CA SER A 148 -7.42 11.72 5.35
C SER A 148 -7.15 10.92 4.09
N CYS A 149 -5.89 10.61 3.86
CA CYS A 149 -5.44 9.83 2.71
C CYS A 149 -4.44 8.78 3.16
N LEU A 150 -4.70 7.52 2.85
CA LEU A 150 -3.83 6.40 3.24
C LEU A 150 -3.27 5.74 2.00
N PHE A 151 -1.94 5.72 1.89
CA PHE A 151 -1.23 4.92 0.92
C PHE A 151 -0.64 3.69 1.60
N PHE A 152 -0.75 2.51 0.99
CA PHE A 152 -0.12 1.31 1.52
C PHE A 152 0.64 0.50 0.48
N HIS A 153 1.78 -0.03 0.85
CA HIS A 153 2.56 -0.93 0.01
C HIS A 153 3.14 -2.07 0.84
N VAL A 154 2.55 -3.26 0.68
CA VAL A 154 2.95 -4.47 1.40
C VAL A 154 2.94 -4.25 2.92
N ASP A 155 4.07 -3.99 3.56
CA ASP A 155 4.20 -3.83 5.01
C ASP A 155 4.16 -2.35 5.44
N ASP A 156 4.30 -1.40 4.50
CA ASP A 156 4.36 0.04 4.76
C ASP A 156 3.00 0.72 4.56
N LEU A 157 2.58 1.54 5.53
CA LEU A 157 1.40 2.39 5.46
C LEU A 157 1.78 3.84 5.74
N VAL A 158 1.33 4.77 4.91
CA VAL A 158 1.52 6.21 5.09
C VAL A 158 0.15 6.88 5.12
N LEU A 159 -0.14 7.57 6.21
CA LEU A 159 -1.37 8.34 6.43
C LEU A 159 -1.06 9.83 6.33
N ALA A 160 -1.75 10.55 5.46
CA ALA A 160 -1.63 11.98 5.25
C ALA A 160 -2.95 12.68 5.58
#